data_AF-A0A8H6RKD0-F1
#
_entry.id   AF-A0A8H6RKD0-F1
#
_cell.length_a   1.000
_cell.length_b   1.000
_cell.length_c   1.000
_cell.angle_alpha   90.00
_cell.angle_beta   90.00
_cell.angle_gamma   90.00
#
_symmetry.space_group_name_H-M   'P 1'
#
loop_
_entity.id
_entity.type
_entity.pdbx_description
1 polymer ?
#
loop_
_entity_poly.entity_id
_entity_poly.type
_entity_poly.pdbx_seq_one_letter_code
_entity_poly.pdbx_strand_id
1 'polypeptide(L)'
;MALSTVSAEQSVQALEKQKAVALSAHKRRGQKPTSRCTRSQLEQWYVPGRGPQPGNGSQYVMMQTVIGFAYPPSTKTLAELEPIALSQLLLETHHRGKVLIVRVFGHALRAQAAQVGIEDHNGIVERLSLYNTDPAQPPQELLPSGAVFAIKEPYYKLTTDGGTCVRVDHPSNMLRLSPTDALLPIKFRSLQSSSKPSAASLKASGNEAFMKQDWTAAAQHYSHAISACGEDDEATRHDALRNRAMANIHLKCWEQAVADANEAIVPSGDASRLNSKAYYRAGCASYHLRDYTAARASFEAARKLKANDVDTERKYKRTISRILEQQTGKYDLLRMSETGSGKIGRLDHASYSAKVEVKDSVGRGKGLFAKQKMKAGELIMVEKAYCAAFDDDEGYSMSLTLDLNTNTVATGPHAALLTQLVQHSICNPVQGAEFLSLHDSGYEPKSGALVDNGVAIDV
;
A
#
# COMPACT_ATOMS: atom_id res chain seq x y z
N MET A 1 29.30 0.07 17.44
CA MET A 1 29.83 -0.66 16.26
C MET A 1 29.76 0.29 15.09
N ALA A 2 30.90 0.58 14.46
CA ALA A 2 30.94 1.47 13.31
C ALA A 2 30.14 0.84 12.17
N LEU A 3 29.01 1.47 11.80
CA LEU A 3 28.36 1.20 10.53
C LEU A 3 29.43 1.38 9.46
N SER A 4 29.74 0.34 8.66
CA SER A 4 30.60 0.54 7.50
C SER A 4 29.84 1.46 6.56
N THR A 5 30.11 2.75 6.65
CA THR A 5 29.54 3.74 5.76
C THR A 5 30.11 3.46 4.38
N VAL A 6 29.24 3.10 3.43
CA VAL A 6 29.59 3.15 2.01
C VAL A 6 30.10 4.58 1.77
N SER A 7 31.30 4.72 1.21
CA SER A 7 31.84 6.06 1.00
C SER A 7 30.96 6.83 0.01
N ALA A 8 30.93 8.15 0.12
CA ALA A 8 30.17 8.97 -0.83
C ALA A 8 30.57 8.67 -2.29
N GLU A 9 31.85 8.42 -2.56
CA GLU A 9 32.34 7.99 -3.87
C GLU A 9 31.76 6.64 -4.31
N GLN A 10 31.73 5.64 -3.44
CA GLN A 10 31.16 4.32 -3.75
C GLN A 10 29.66 4.43 -4.07
N SER A 11 28.94 5.27 -3.32
CA SER A 11 27.52 5.55 -3.55
C SER A 11 27.26 6.22 -4.91
N VAL A 12 28.09 7.20 -5.30
CA VAL A 12 28.00 7.86 -6.61
C VAL A 12 28.34 6.89 -7.75
N GLN A 13 29.40 6.10 -7.61
CA GLN A 13 29.75 5.07 -8.61
C GLN A 13 28.64 4.03 -8.78
N ALA A 14 27.98 3.64 -7.68
CA ALA A 14 26.84 2.73 -7.75
C ALA A 14 25.68 3.35 -8.54
N LEU A 15 25.38 4.63 -8.34
CA LEU A 15 24.36 5.37 -9.11
C LEU A 15 24.69 5.42 -10.60
N GLU A 16 25.92 5.82 -10.95
CA GLU A 16 26.39 5.88 -12.34
C GLU A 16 26.31 4.53 -13.03
N LYS A 17 26.71 3.46 -12.34
CA LYS A 17 26.61 2.09 -12.86
C LYS A 17 25.16 1.69 -13.13
N GLN A 18 24.25 1.93 -12.18
CA GLN A 18 22.83 1.61 -12.38
C GLN A 18 22.22 2.42 -13.52
N LYS A 19 22.58 3.70 -13.64
CA LYS A 19 22.14 4.56 -14.75
C LYS A 19 22.64 4.05 -16.09
N ALA A 20 23.93 3.67 -16.19
CA ALA A 20 24.51 3.12 -17.41
C ALA A 20 23.82 1.81 -17.83
N VAL A 21 23.50 0.94 -16.88
CA VAL A 21 22.73 -0.30 -17.14
C VAL A 21 21.34 0.03 -17.68
N ALA A 22 20.61 0.95 -17.03
CA ALA A 22 19.28 1.36 -17.47
C ALA A 22 19.28 1.97 -18.89
N LEU A 23 20.24 2.85 -19.18
CA LEU A 23 20.39 3.45 -20.51
C LEU A 23 20.78 2.42 -21.58
N SER A 24 21.64 1.46 -21.24
CA SER A 24 22.01 0.37 -22.14
C SER A 24 20.80 -0.51 -22.48
N ALA A 25 19.99 -0.86 -21.47
CA ALA A 25 18.75 -1.59 -21.68
C ALA A 25 17.81 -0.82 -22.64
N HIS A 26 17.60 0.48 -22.40
CA HIS A 26 16.71 1.32 -23.22
C HIS A 26 17.09 1.39 -24.70
N LYS A 27 18.36 1.17 -25.07
CA LYS A 27 18.77 1.06 -26.49
C LYS A 27 18.09 -0.12 -27.21
N ARG A 28 17.57 -1.11 -26.48
CA ARG A 28 16.83 -2.25 -27.01
C ARG A 28 15.31 -2.06 -27.02
N ARG A 29 14.84 -0.85 -26.74
CA ARG A 29 13.40 -0.53 -26.73
C ARG A 29 12.73 -0.91 -28.05
N GLY A 30 11.57 -1.56 -27.95
CA GLY A 30 10.76 -1.99 -29.09
C GLY A 30 11.27 -3.27 -29.77
N GLN A 31 12.41 -3.83 -29.35
CA GLN A 31 12.91 -5.09 -29.88
C GLN A 31 12.20 -6.29 -29.26
N LYS A 32 12.19 -7.42 -29.98
CA LYS A 32 11.80 -8.71 -29.40
C LYS A 32 12.90 -9.24 -28.47
N PRO A 33 12.54 -9.99 -27.41
CA PRO A 33 13.53 -10.69 -26.60
C PRO A 33 14.28 -11.71 -27.44
N THR A 34 15.60 -11.78 -27.25
CA THR A 34 16.48 -12.76 -27.92
C THR A 34 16.31 -14.17 -27.38
N SER A 35 15.92 -14.29 -26.12
CA SER A 35 15.65 -15.55 -25.42
C SER A 35 14.60 -15.31 -24.34
N ARG A 36 13.76 -16.31 -24.07
CA ARG A 36 12.80 -16.31 -22.97
C ARG A 36 13.16 -17.42 -21.99
N CYS A 37 12.82 -17.23 -20.73
CA CYS A 37 12.93 -18.28 -19.73
C CYS A 37 11.99 -19.45 -20.05
N THR A 38 12.44 -20.68 -19.77
CA THR A 38 11.60 -21.87 -19.85
C THR A 38 10.83 -22.06 -18.54
N ARG A 39 9.73 -22.82 -18.59
CA ARG A 39 8.97 -23.18 -17.38
C ARG A 39 9.87 -23.88 -16.36
N SER A 40 10.68 -24.84 -16.82
CA SER A 40 11.60 -25.58 -15.95
C SER A 40 12.62 -24.65 -15.25
N GLN A 41 13.14 -23.63 -15.94
CA GLN A 41 14.02 -22.64 -15.32
C GLN A 41 13.31 -21.85 -14.23
N LEU A 42 12.09 -21.36 -14.50
CA LEU A 42 11.32 -20.61 -13.51
C LEU A 42 10.92 -21.48 -12.30
N GLU A 43 10.52 -22.73 -12.54
CA GLU A 43 10.19 -23.69 -11.47
C GLU A 43 11.41 -23.98 -10.59
N GLN A 44 12.62 -24.05 -11.16
CA GLN A 44 13.86 -24.21 -10.38
C GLN A 44 14.23 -22.96 -9.58
N TRP A 45 13.90 -21.76 -10.07
CA TRP A 45 14.19 -20.50 -9.39
C TRP A 45 13.21 -20.22 -8.27
N TYR A 46 11.92 -20.50 -8.48
CA TYR A 46 10.82 -20.20 -7.55
C TYR A 46 10.42 -21.45 -6.77
N VAL A 47 11.38 -22.06 -6.07
CA VAL A 47 11.15 -23.11 -5.08
C VAL A 47 11.30 -22.56 -3.65
N PRO A 48 10.67 -23.20 -2.65
CA PRO A 48 10.89 -22.88 -1.24
C PRO A 48 12.39 -22.95 -0.89
N GLY A 49 12.86 -22.00 -0.07
CA GLY A 49 14.24 -21.99 0.45
C GLY A 49 15.31 -21.39 -0.47
N ARG A 50 14.97 -20.94 -1.70
CA ARG A 50 15.92 -20.36 -2.67
C ARG A 50 15.97 -18.82 -2.70
N GLY A 51 15.54 -18.15 -1.63
CA GLY A 51 15.75 -16.70 -1.46
C GLY A 51 17.21 -16.36 -1.11
N PRO A 52 17.63 -15.09 -1.13
CA PRO A 52 18.90 -14.69 -0.55
C PRO A 52 18.93 -15.17 0.91
N GLN A 53 19.74 -16.20 1.20
CA GLN A 53 20.00 -16.57 2.59
C GLN A 53 20.86 -15.46 3.20
N PRO A 54 20.55 -14.96 4.41
CA PRO A 54 21.51 -14.14 5.13
C PRO A 54 22.77 -15.00 5.27
N GLY A 55 23.85 -14.59 4.61
CA GLY A 55 25.11 -15.31 4.68
C GLY A 55 25.52 -15.46 6.15
N ASN A 56 26.14 -16.60 6.48
CA ASN A 56 26.71 -16.91 7.80
C ASN A 56 27.92 -16.02 8.18
N GLY A 57 27.86 -14.72 7.89
CA GLY A 57 28.91 -13.77 8.15
C GLY A 57 28.31 -12.41 8.51
N SER A 58 28.72 -11.89 9.66
CA SER A 58 28.28 -10.66 10.33
C SER A 58 28.61 -9.35 9.57
N GLN A 59 28.40 -9.31 8.26
CA GLN A 59 28.43 -8.08 7.46
C GLN A 59 27.00 -7.76 7.03
N TYR A 60 26.43 -6.72 7.65
CA TYR A 60 25.20 -6.11 7.19
C TYR A 60 25.40 -5.64 5.74
N VAL A 61 24.94 -6.41 4.77
CA VAL A 61 24.85 -5.96 3.37
C VAL A 61 23.77 -4.89 3.34
N MET A 62 24.18 -3.63 3.24
CA MET A 62 23.25 -2.50 3.11
C MET A 62 22.37 -2.73 1.87
N MET A 63 21.05 -2.83 2.07
CA MET A 63 20.11 -3.07 0.97
C MET A 63 20.08 -1.85 0.06
N GLN A 64 20.20 -2.08 -1.25
CA GLN A 64 20.16 -1.03 -2.26
C GLN A 64 18.79 -1.01 -2.96
N THR A 65 18.12 0.14 -2.92
CA THR A 65 16.87 0.43 -3.64
C THR A 65 17.17 1.37 -4.80
N VAL A 66 16.72 1.01 -6.00
CA VAL A 66 16.92 1.83 -7.22
C VAL A 66 15.56 2.34 -7.70
N ILE A 67 15.38 3.66 -7.65
CA ILE A 67 14.22 4.33 -8.24
C ILE A 67 14.52 4.49 -9.73
N GLY A 68 13.77 3.73 -10.55
CA GLY A 68 13.91 3.73 -12.01
C GLY A 68 13.40 5.02 -12.65
N PHE A 69 13.57 5.15 -13.97
CA PHE A 69 12.99 6.28 -14.70
C PHE A 69 11.47 6.31 -14.55
N ALA A 70 10.95 7.48 -14.16
CA ALA A 70 9.54 7.72 -13.90
C ALA A 70 8.65 7.46 -15.14
N TYR A 71 7.46 6.93 -14.90
CA TYR A 71 6.41 6.74 -15.91
C TYR A 71 5.03 6.79 -15.27
N PRO A 72 3.97 7.24 -15.97
CA PRO A 72 2.64 7.36 -15.35
C PRO A 72 2.02 6.00 -15.02
N PRO A 73 1.23 5.92 -13.92
CA PRO A 73 0.36 4.78 -13.64
C PRO A 73 -0.76 4.69 -14.69
N SER A 74 -1.42 3.54 -14.75
CA SER A 74 -2.58 3.35 -15.62
C SER A 74 -3.82 4.00 -15.00
N THR A 75 -4.44 4.91 -15.74
CA THR A 75 -5.69 5.58 -15.34
C THR A 75 -6.94 4.97 -15.94
N LYS A 76 -6.78 4.03 -16.87
CA LYS A 76 -7.87 3.32 -17.53
C LYS A 76 -8.42 2.21 -16.64
N THR A 77 -9.72 2.01 -16.64
CA THR A 77 -10.38 0.84 -16.05
C THR A 77 -10.02 -0.43 -16.82
N LEU A 78 -10.22 -1.60 -16.21
CA LEU A 78 -9.98 -2.88 -16.91
C LEU A 78 -10.82 -3.03 -18.20
N ALA A 79 -12.03 -2.47 -18.24
CA ALA A 79 -12.94 -2.58 -19.37
C ALA A 79 -12.46 -1.76 -20.60
N GLU A 80 -11.62 -0.75 -20.40
CA GLU A 80 -11.09 0.12 -21.46
C GLU A 80 -9.79 -0.40 -22.07
N LEU A 81 -9.25 -1.51 -21.55
CA LEU A 81 -7.97 -2.05 -21.96
C LEU A 81 -8.12 -3.24 -22.90
N GLU A 82 -7.29 -3.27 -23.94
CA GLU A 82 -7.29 -4.38 -24.90
C GLU A 82 -6.34 -5.50 -24.44
N PRO A 83 -6.75 -6.78 -24.51
CA PRO A 83 -5.87 -7.88 -24.14
C PRO A 83 -4.56 -7.92 -24.94
N ILE A 84 -3.47 -8.30 -24.28
CA ILE A 84 -2.17 -8.60 -24.90
C ILE A 84 -1.61 -9.91 -24.34
N ALA A 85 -0.93 -10.70 -25.17
CA ALA A 85 -0.24 -11.92 -24.77
C ALA A 85 1.25 -11.67 -24.46
N LEU A 86 1.87 -12.54 -23.66
CA LEU A 86 3.29 -12.43 -23.32
C LEU A 86 4.19 -12.45 -24.57
N SER A 87 3.80 -13.22 -25.58
CA SER A 87 4.53 -13.33 -26.87
C SER A 87 4.59 -12.01 -27.65
N GLN A 88 3.66 -11.08 -27.40
CA GLN A 88 3.56 -9.79 -28.09
C GLN A 88 4.35 -8.68 -27.38
N LEU A 89 4.86 -8.91 -26.18
CA LEU A 89 5.61 -7.91 -25.42
C LEU A 89 6.96 -7.58 -26.07
N LEU A 90 7.27 -6.29 -26.12
CA LEU A 90 8.53 -5.73 -26.63
C LEU A 90 9.39 -5.18 -25.49
N LEU A 91 10.70 -5.35 -25.61
CA LEU A 91 11.65 -4.94 -24.58
C LEU A 91 11.58 -3.43 -24.31
N GLU A 92 11.80 -3.07 -23.06
CA GLU A 92 11.84 -1.70 -22.54
C GLU A 92 10.65 -0.83 -22.97
N THR A 93 9.47 -1.45 -23.07
CA THR A 93 8.25 -0.83 -23.60
C THR A 93 7.08 -0.99 -22.62
N HIS A 94 6.41 0.12 -22.31
CA HIS A 94 5.09 0.13 -21.68
C HIS A 94 4.02 -0.04 -22.75
N HIS A 95 3.24 -1.11 -22.65
CA HIS A 95 2.19 -1.42 -23.62
C HIS A 95 0.91 -0.67 -23.25
N ARG A 96 0.90 0.65 -23.50
CA ARG A 96 -0.21 1.54 -23.14
C ARG A 96 -1.53 1.11 -23.79
N GLY A 97 -2.63 1.26 -23.05
CA GLY A 97 -3.95 0.79 -23.47
C GLY A 97 -4.14 -0.73 -23.52
N LYS A 98 -3.17 -1.51 -23.04
CA LYS A 98 -3.25 -2.98 -23.03
C LYS A 98 -3.41 -3.55 -21.62
N VAL A 99 -3.97 -4.76 -21.53
CA VAL A 99 -4.04 -5.55 -20.29
C VAL A 99 -3.50 -6.96 -20.52
N LEU A 100 -2.61 -7.41 -19.65
CA LEU A 100 -2.06 -8.75 -19.67
C LEU A 100 -2.69 -9.58 -18.54
N ILE A 101 -3.32 -10.69 -18.89
CA ILE A 101 -3.89 -11.63 -17.90
C ILE A 101 -2.95 -12.81 -17.71
N VAL A 102 -2.50 -13.01 -16.47
CA VAL A 102 -1.56 -14.08 -16.12
C VAL A 102 -1.96 -14.84 -14.86
N ARG A 103 -1.62 -16.14 -14.82
CA ARG A 103 -1.70 -16.97 -13.62
C ARG A 103 -0.32 -17.12 -13.00
N VAL A 104 -0.23 -16.96 -11.69
CA VAL A 104 1.00 -17.14 -10.90
C VAL A 104 1.28 -18.63 -10.70
N PHE A 105 2.54 -19.03 -10.79
CA PHE A 105 2.98 -20.39 -10.44
C PHE A 105 4.35 -20.37 -9.73
N GLY A 106 4.63 -21.44 -8.97
CA GLY A 106 5.83 -21.52 -8.14
C GLY A 106 5.68 -20.80 -6.82
N HIS A 107 6.78 -20.72 -6.07
CA HIS A 107 6.85 -20.11 -4.75
C HIS A 107 7.43 -18.70 -4.86
N ALA A 108 6.61 -17.68 -4.61
CA ALA A 108 7.04 -16.29 -4.65
C ALA A 108 8.19 -16.02 -3.67
N LEU A 109 9.16 -15.20 -4.08
CA LEU A 109 10.36 -14.86 -3.29
C LEU A 109 10.52 -13.34 -3.22
N ARG A 110 11.16 -12.85 -2.15
CA ARG A 110 11.53 -11.44 -2.01
C ARG A 110 13.02 -11.26 -2.27
N ALA A 111 13.33 -10.33 -3.18
CA ALA A 111 14.65 -9.72 -3.31
C ALA A 111 14.47 -8.20 -3.14
N GLN A 112 14.80 -7.38 -4.14
CA GLN A 112 14.39 -5.96 -4.18
C GLN A 112 12.89 -5.77 -4.45
N ALA A 113 12.24 -6.81 -4.99
CA ALA A 113 10.82 -6.86 -5.33
C ALA A 113 10.25 -8.22 -4.93
N ALA A 114 8.91 -8.33 -4.87
CA ALA A 114 8.25 -9.63 -4.86
C ALA A 114 8.32 -10.22 -6.28
N GLN A 115 8.87 -11.44 -6.40
CA GLN A 115 9.13 -12.07 -7.69
C GLN A 115 8.57 -13.48 -7.75
N VAL A 116 8.05 -13.87 -8.92
CA VAL A 116 7.45 -15.19 -9.14
C VAL A 116 7.38 -15.52 -10.64
N GLY A 117 7.13 -16.79 -10.99
CA GLY A 117 6.79 -17.20 -12.34
C GLY A 117 5.32 -16.91 -12.68
N ILE A 118 5.06 -16.47 -13.91
CA ILE A 118 3.72 -16.23 -14.43
C ILE A 118 3.52 -16.91 -15.78
N GLU A 119 2.29 -17.36 -16.06
CA GLU A 119 1.89 -17.92 -17.35
C GLU A 119 0.69 -17.17 -17.94
N ASP A 120 0.66 -16.99 -19.26
CA ASP A 120 -0.52 -16.48 -19.97
C ASP A 120 -1.43 -17.61 -20.50
N HIS A 121 -2.56 -17.24 -21.09
CA HIS A 121 -3.55 -18.19 -21.62
C HIS A 121 -3.04 -19.06 -22.79
N ASN A 122 -1.92 -18.68 -23.40
CA ASN A 122 -1.23 -19.43 -24.45
C ASN A 122 -0.17 -20.38 -23.88
N GLY A 123 0.03 -20.39 -22.56
CA GLY A 123 1.03 -21.23 -21.88
C GLY A 123 2.45 -20.67 -21.98
N ILE A 124 2.62 -19.45 -22.50
CA ILE A 124 3.91 -18.76 -22.46
C ILE A 124 4.17 -18.36 -21.01
N VAL A 125 5.42 -18.49 -20.59
CA VAL A 125 5.84 -18.17 -19.22
C VAL A 125 6.84 -17.03 -19.20
N GLU A 126 6.84 -16.28 -18.10
CA GLU A 126 7.78 -15.17 -17.87
C GLU A 126 7.98 -14.95 -16.37
N ARG A 127 9.01 -14.19 -16.00
CA ARG A 127 9.18 -13.67 -14.63
C ARG A 127 8.31 -12.44 -14.40
N LEU A 128 7.66 -12.36 -13.25
CA LEU A 128 7.01 -11.14 -12.72
C LEU A 128 7.89 -10.51 -11.64
N SER A 129 7.96 -9.18 -11.59
CA SER A 129 8.57 -8.42 -10.49
C SER A 129 7.65 -7.26 -10.07
N LEU A 130 7.09 -7.37 -8.87
CA LEU A 130 6.20 -6.38 -8.25
C LEU A 130 6.97 -5.58 -7.19
N TYR A 131 7.13 -4.28 -7.43
CA TYR A 131 7.86 -3.35 -6.56
C TYR A 131 6.91 -2.56 -5.65
N ASN A 132 7.48 -1.80 -4.71
CA ASN A 132 6.77 -0.85 -3.86
C ASN A 132 5.66 -1.47 -2.98
N THR A 133 5.83 -2.75 -2.64
CA THR A 133 4.98 -3.51 -1.71
C THR A 133 5.51 -3.41 -0.28
N ASP A 134 4.66 -3.65 0.72
CA ASP A 134 5.09 -3.78 2.12
C ASP A 134 6.19 -4.86 2.27
N PRO A 135 7.40 -4.51 2.76
CA PRO A 135 8.47 -5.47 3.02
C PRO A 135 8.15 -6.48 4.12
N ALA A 136 7.31 -6.12 5.09
CA ALA A 136 6.89 -7.02 6.16
C ALA A 136 5.92 -8.10 5.66
N GLN A 137 5.25 -7.85 4.53
CA GLN A 137 4.30 -8.79 3.96
C GLN A 137 5.01 -9.94 3.21
N PRO A 138 4.66 -11.21 3.52
CA PRO A 138 5.17 -12.36 2.79
C PRO A 138 4.85 -12.30 1.27
N PRO A 139 5.81 -12.55 0.37
CA PRO A 139 5.58 -12.55 -1.08
C PRO A 139 4.47 -13.50 -1.55
N GLN A 140 4.21 -14.57 -0.81
CA GLN A 140 3.21 -15.58 -1.11
C GLN A 140 1.79 -15.07 -0.87
N GLU A 141 1.61 -14.08 0.00
CA GLU A 141 0.33 -13.40 0.17
C GLU A 141 0.08 -12.40 -0.95
N LEU A 142 1.13 -11.70 -1.38
CA LEU A 142 1.08 -10.76 -2.50
C LEU A 142 0.88 -11.47 -3.85
N LEU A 143 1.57 -12.59 -4.04
CA LEU A 143 1.59 -13.36 -5.28
C LEU A 143 1.31 -14.85 -4.99
N PRO A 144 0.08 -15.21 -4.57
CA PRO A 144 -0.24 -16.60 -4.26
C PRO A 144 -0.19 -17.47 -5.51
N SER A 145 0.42 -18.66 -5.40
CA SER A 145 0.42 -19.64 -6.50
C SER A 145 -1.00 -20.00 -6.92
N GLY A 146 -1.24 -20.04 -8.23
CA GLY A 146 -2.56 -20.27 -8.82
C GLY A 146 -3.47 -19.04 -8.90
N ALA A 147 -3.14 -17.93 -8.22
CA ALA A 147 -3.89 -16.69 -8.36
C ALA A 147 -3.71 -16.10 -9.76
N VAL A 148 -4.77 -15.44 -10.25
CA VAL A 148 -4.79 -14.83 -11.57
C VAL A 148 -4.85 -13.32 -11.41
N PHE A 149 -4.04 -12.61 -12.19
CA PHE A 149 -3.94 -11.16 -12.13
C PHE A 149 -4.09 -10.54 -13.51
N ALA A 150 -4.74 -9.38 -13.55
CA ALA A 150 -4.71 -8.45 -14.66
C ALA A 150 -3.60 -7.40 -14.40
N ILE A 151 -2.67 -7.27 -15.34
CA ILE A 151 -1.60 -6.27 -15.31
C ILE A 151 -1.91 -5.22 -16.38
N LYS A 152 -2.23 -4.02 -15.92
CA LYS A 152 -2.58 -2.85 -16.73
C LYS A 152 -1.30 -2.25 -17.30
N GLU A 153 -1.31 -2.01 -18.61
CA GLU A 153 -0.24 -1.37 -19.37
C GLU A 153 1.17 -1.96 -19.09
N PRO A 154 1.35 -3.28 -19.27
CA PRO A 154 2.53 -4.00 -18.77
C PRO A 154 3.83 -3.44 -19.34
N TYR A 155 4.83 -3.31 -18.46
CA TYR A 155 6.21 -2.95 -18.81
C TYR A 155 7.07 -4.19 -18.87
N TYR A 156 7.67 -4.44 -20.04
CA TYR A 156 8.54 -5.58 -20.25
C TYR A 156 10.00 -5.14 -20.25
N LYS A 157 10.77 -5.58 -19.25
CA LYS A 157 12.08 -5.05 -18.90
C LYS A 157 13.18 -6.09 -19.10
N LEU A 158 14.37 -5.64 -19.51
CA LEU A 158 15.62 -6.38 -19.41
C LEU A 158 16.17 -6.30 -17.99
N THR A 159 16.47 -7.45 -17.43
CA THR A 159 17.01 -7.57 -16.08
C THR A 159 18.52 -7.57 -16.08
N THR A 160 19.13 -7.27 -14.93
CA THR A 160 20.59 -7.17 -14.76
C THR A 160 21.33 -8.49 -14.98
N ASP A 161 20.63 -9.62 -14.81
CA ASP A 161 21.10 -10.98 -15.11
C ASP A 161 21.03 -11.33 -16.61
N GLY A 162 20.65 -10.38 -17.48
CA GLY A 162 20.52 -10.58 -18.92
C GLY A 162 19.20 -11.25 -19.35
N GLY A 163 18.32 -11.58 -18.39
CA GLY A 163 16.99 -12.10 -18.66
C GLY A 163 15.95 -11.01 -18.96
N THR A 164 14.68 -11.41 -18.83
CA THR A 164 13.52 -10.55 -19.00
C THR A 164 12.57 -10.66 -17.81
N CYS A 165 11.72 -9.65 -17.61
CA CYS A 165 10.57 -9.76 -16.73
C CYS A 165 9.46 -8.80 -17.13
N VAL A 166 8.23 -9.13 -16.74
CA VAL A 166 7.16 -8.15 -16.58
C VAL A 166 7.42 -7.42 -15.26
N ARG A 167 7.68 -6.12 -15.32
CA ARG A 167 7.92 -5.28 -14.14
C ARG A 167 6.68 -4.42 -13.86
N VAL A 168 6.29 -4.37 -12.59
CA VAL A 168 5.19 -3.53 -12.10
C VAL A 168 5.75 -2.67 -10.97
N ASP A 169 5.90 -1.37 -11.22
CA ASP A 169 6.32 -0.41 -10.18
C ASP A 169 5.14 0.21 -9.45
N HIS A 170 4.05 0.47 -10.16
CA HIS A 170 2.81 1.00 -9.60
C HIS A 170 1.90 -0.17 -9.18
N PRO A 171 1.73 -0.48 -7.88
CA PRO A 171 0.93 -1.63 -7.48
C PRO A 171 -0.54 -1.50 -7.90
N SER A 172 -1.03 -0.26 -8.06
CA SER A 172 -2.35 0.06 -8.61
C SER A 172 -2.57 -0.43 -10.06
N ASN A 173 -1.51 -0.76 -10.80
CA ASN A 173 -1.61 -1.33 -12.14
C ASN A 173 -1.85 -2.85 -12.14
N MET A 174 -1.90 -3.50 -10.98
CA MET A 174 -2.07 -4.94 -10.88
C MET A 174 -3.29 -5.29 -10.03
N LEU A 175 -4.25 -5.98 -10.63
CA LEU A 175 -5.52 -6.33 -9.98
C LEU A 175 -5.66 -7.85 -9.95
N ARG A 176 -6.00 -8.40 -8.78
CA ARG A 176 -6.32 -9.81 -8.64
C ARG A 176 -7.70 -10.07 -9.21
N LEU A 177 -7.81 -11.05 -10.11
CA LEU A 177 -9.08 -11.44 -10.70
C LEU A 177 -9.81 -12.48 -9.83
N SER A 178 -11.09 -12.25 -9.64
CA SER A 178 -12.08 -13.19 -9.11
C SER A 178 -12.48 -14.22 -10.18
N PRO A 179 -12.87 -15.46 -9.77
CA PRO A 179 -13.50 -16.43 -10.68
C PRO A 179 -14.71 -15.90 -11.47
N THR A 180 -15.37 -14.84 -10.98
CA THR A 180 -16.54 -14.21 -11.60
C THR A 180 -16.19 -13.13 -12.61
N ASP A 181 -14.93 -12.70 -12.71
CA ASP A 181 -14.56 -11.59 -13.58
C ASP A 181 -14.66 -11.98 -15.06
N ALA A 182 -15.29 -11.10 -15.85
CA ALA A 182 -15.52 -11.33 -17.28
C ALA A 182 -14.22 -11.53 -18.07
N LEU A 183 -13.14 -10.86 -17.66
CA LEU A 183 -11.82 -10.94 -18.29
C LEU A 183 -11.06 -12.23 -17.98
N LEU A 184 -11.53 -13.07 -17.05
CA LEU A 184 -10.84 -14.29 -16.66
C LEU A 184 -10.95 -15.37 -17.77
N PRO A 185 -9.81 -15.77 -18.41
CA PRO A 185 -9.82 -16.79 -19.45
C PRO A 185 -10.33 -18.12 -18.92
N ILE A 186 -11.10 -18.85 -19.74
CA ILE A 186 -11.70 -20.15 -19.37
C ILE A 186 -10.64 -21.14 -18.87
N LYS A 187 -9.44 -21.17 -19.49
CA LYS A 187 -8.32 -22.03 -19.07
C LYS A 187 -7.81 -21.75 -17.64
N PHE A 188 -8.05 -20.55 -17.13
CA PHE A 188 -7.65 -20.14 -15.79
C PHE A 188 -8.80 -20.21 -14.78
N ARG A 189 -10.02 -20.47 -15.24
CA ARG A 189 -11.12 -20.81 -14.33
C ARG A 189 -10.77 -22.14 -13.69
N SER A 190 -10.41 -22.09 -12.42
CA SER A 190 -10.28 -23.29 -11.61
C SER A 190 -11.57 -24.09 -11.73
N LEU A 191 -11.45 -25.40 -12.02
CA LEU A 191 -12.50 -26.37 -11.75
C LEU A 191 -12.66 -26.46 -10.22
N GLN A 192 -13.20 -25.43 -9.58
CA GLN A 192 -13.46 -25.53 -8.15
C GLN A 192 -14.55 -26.58 -7.93
N SER A 193 -14.22 -27.52 -7.05
CA SER A 193 -15.10 -28.44 -6.32
C SER A 193 -16.55 -27.95 -6.23
N SER A 194 -17.50 -28.86 -6.44
CA SER A 194 -18.94 -28.64 -6.50
C SER A 194 -19.60 -28.05 -5.23
N SER A 195 -18.86 -27.75 -4.17
CA SER A 195 -19.35 -27.03 -2.99
C SER A 195 -18.62 -25.70 -2.80
N LYS A 196 -19.33 -24.59 -3.07
CA LYS A 196 -18.87 -23.26 -2.63
C LYS A 196 -18.89 -23.22 -1.09
N PRO A 197 -17.83 -22.76 -0.42
CA PRO A 197 -17.82 -22.63 1.03
C PRO A 197 -18.91 -21.64 1.48
N SER A 198 -19.59 -21.95 2.59
CA SER A 198 -20.62 -21.07 3.14
C SER A 198 -20.01 -19.78 3.70
N ALA A 199 -20.81 -18.71 3.77
CA ALA A 199 -20.39 -17.44 4.37
C ALA A 199 -19.86 -17.62 5.80
N ALA A 200 -20.51 -18.49 6.59
CA ALA A 200 -20.09 -18.82 7.95
C ALA A 200 -18.71 -19.50 8.00
N SER A 201 -18.44 -20.44 7.09
CA SER A 201 -17.14 -21.12 6.99
C SER A 201 -16.03 -20.15 6.59
N LEU A 202 -16.28 -19.29 5.61
CA LEU A 202 -15.33 -18.25 5.20
C LEU A 202 -15.04 -17.25 6.32
N LYS A 203 -16.07 -16.85 7.09
CA LYS A 203 -15.90 -16.02 8.29
C LYS A 203 -15.02 -16.72 9.33
N ALA A 204 -15.22 -18.03 9.54
CA ALA A 204 -14.41 -18.80 10.48
C ALA A 204 -12.93 -18.87 10.06
N SER A 205 -12.63 -19.05 8.77
CA SER A 205 -11.27 -18.95 8.24
C SER A 205 -10.68 -17.54 8.45
N GLY A 206 -11.49 -16.49 8.27
CA GLY A 206 -11.08 -15.13 8.59
C GLY A 206 -10.73 -14.93 10.07
N ASN A 207 -11.52 -15.52 10.98
CA ASN A 207 -11.22 -15.49 12.41
C ASN A 207 -9.92 -16.23 12.75
N GLU A 208 -9.67 -17.39 12.11
CA GLU A 208 -8.44 -18.15 12.30
C GLU A 208 -7.20 -17.36 11.84
N ALA A 209 -7.26 -16.77 10.65
CA ALA A 209 -6.20 -15.88 10.14
C ALA A 209 -5.99 -14.68 11.07
N PHE A 210 -7.07 -14.07 11.57
CA PHE A 210 -7.01 -12.96 12.51
C PHE A 210 -6.30 -13.34 13.82
N MET A 211 -6.56 -14.55 14.34
CA MET A 211 -5.87 -15.05 15.55
C MET A 211 -4.38 -15.30 15.31
N LYS A 212 -3.98 -15.64 14.09
CA LYS A 212 -2.58 -15.76 13.66
C LYS A 212 -1.92 -14.40 13.36
N GLN A 213 -2.67 -13.30 13.52
CA GLN A 213 -2.24 -11.94 13.18
C GLN A 213 -1.93 -11.75 11.68
N ASP A 214 -2.44 -12.65 10.84
CA ASP A 214 -2.42 -12.49 9.39
C ASP A 214 -3.63 -11.63 8.98
N TRP A 215 -3.45 -10.32 9.12
CA TRP A 215 -4.50 -9.34 8.87
C TRP A 215 -4.93 -9.32 7.40
N THR A 216 -3.99 -9.55 6.48
CA THR A 216 -4.26 -9.60 5.04
C THR A 216 -5.19 -10.76 4.70
N ALA A 217 -4.83 -11.98 5.10
CA ALA A 217 -5.67 -13.15 4.85
C ALA A 217 -7.01 -13.03 5.58
N ALA A 218 -7.02 -12.49 6.80
CA ALA A 218 -8.27 -12.22 7.52
C ALA A 218 -9.20 -11.30 6.72
N ALA A 219 -8.71 -10.15 6.25
CA ALA A 219 -9.49 -9.20 5.47
C ALA A 219 -10.01 -9.82 4.15
N GLN A 220 -9.20 -10.65 3.48
CA GLN A 220 -9.61 -11.39 2.28
C GLN A 220 -10.73 -12.39 2.58
N HIS A 221 -10.58 -13.23 3.61
CA HIS A 221 -11.58 -14.21 4.00
C HIS A 221 -12.90 -13.56 4.43
N TYR A 222 -12.86 -12.47 5.19
CA TYR A 222 -14.07 -11.72 5.53
C TYR A 222 -14.73 -11.10 4.29
N SER A 223 -13.95 -10.60 3.32
CA SER A 223 -14.50 -10.09 2.07
C SER A 223 -15.20 -11.17 1.25
N HIS A 224 -14.61 -12.38 1.19
CA HIS A 224 -15.27 -13.53 0.59
C HIS A 224 -16.54 -13.93 1.35
N ALA A 225 -16.53 -13.90 2.69
CA ALA A 225 -17.70 -14.20 3.52
C ALA A 225 -18.85 -13.22 3.22
N ILE A 226 -18.58 -11.91 3.20
CA ILE A 226 -19.55 -10.87 2.87
C ILE A 226 -20.14 -11.08 1.46
N SER A 227 -19.29 -11.43 0.49
CA SER A 227 -19.72 -11.68 -0.89
C SER A 227 -20.55 -12.96 -1.03
N ALA A 228 -20.36 -13.93 -0.14
CA ALA A 228 -21.10 -15.20 -0.14
C ALA A 228 -22.42 -15.14 0.64
N CYS A 229 -22.63 -14.13 1.49
CA CYS A 229 -23.86 -13.97 2.26
C CYS A 229 -25.07 -13.73 1.35
N GLY A 230 -26.16 -14.46 1.59
CA GLY A 230 -27.50 -14.16 1.05
C GLY A 230 -28.30 -13.18 1.91
N GLU A 231 -29.61 -13.15 1.72
CA GLU A 231 -30.56 -12.39 2.56
C GLU A 231 -30.64 -12.97 3.98
N ASP A 232 -30.69 -14.30 4.11
CA ASP A 232 -30.76 -15.00 5.40
C ASP A 232 -29.46 -14.91 6.25
N ASP A 233 -28.37 -14.41 5.67
CA ASP A 233 -27.04 -14.33 6.30
C ASP A 233 -26.75 -12.95 6.92
N GLU A 234 -27.76 -12.10 7.16
CA GLU A 234 -27.58 -10.72 7.63
C GLU A 234 -26.71 -10.63 8.89
N ALA A 235 -26.96 -11.49 9.89
CA ALA A 235 -26.15 -11.54 11.11
C ALA A 235 -24.68 -11.89 10.83
N THR A 236 -24.44 -12.85 9.93
CA THR A 236 -23.09 -13.26 9.48
C THR A 236 -22.40 -12.13 8.72
N ARG A 237 -23.15 -11.39 7.88
CA ARG A 237 -22.66 -10.24 7.12
C ARG A 237 -22.17 -9.14 8.07
N HIS A 238 -23.01 -8.72 9.02
CA HIS A 238 -22.60 -7.69 9.99
C HIS A 238 -21.43 -8.14 10.87
N ASP A 239 -21.36 -9.43 11.25
CA ASP A 239 -20.20 -9.98 11.96
C ASP A 239 -18.90 -9.89 11.12
N ALA A 240 -18.97 -10.30 9.85
CA ALA A 240 -17.84 -10.27 8.95
C ALA A 240 -17.39 -8.83 8.66
N LEU A 241 -18.31 -7.88 8.44
CA LEU A 241 -18.00 -6.45 8.29
C LEU A 241 -17.30 -5.90 9.54
N ARG A 242 -17.85 -6.18 10.73
CA ARG A 242 -17.24 -5.83 12.02
C ARG A 242 -15.78 -6.31 12.10
N ASN A 243 -15.53 -7.57 11.74
CA ASN A 243 -14.19 -8.14 11.86
C ASN A 243 -13.24 -7.65 10.75
N ARG A 244 -13.74 -7.47 9.52
CA ARG A 244 -13.00 -6.85 8.42
C ARG A 244 -12.58 -5.43 8.76
N ALA A 245 -13.45 -4.64 9.39
CA ALA A 245 -13.10 -3.30 9.88
C ALA A 245 -11.90 -3.34 10.83
N MET A 246 -11.83 -4.32 11.74
CA MET A 246 -10.68 -4.45 12.65
C MET A 246 -9.40 -4.87 11.92
N ALA A 247 -9.51 -5.85 11.01
CA ALA A 247 -8.37 -6.25 10.18
C ALA A 247 -7.83 -5.06 9.37
N ASN A 248 -8.74 -4.27 8.77
CA ASN A 248 -8.40 -3.07 8.02
C ASN A 248 -7.78 -1.96 8.89
N ILE A 249 -8.18 -1.82 10.17
CA ILE A 249 -7.48 -0.93 11.12
C ILE A 249 -6.02 -1.37 11.32
N HIS A 250 -5.77 -2.67 11.48
CA HIS A 250 -4.41 -3.21 11.61
C HIS A 250 -3.59 -3.03 10.33
N LEU A 251 -4.22 -3.19 9.16
CA LEU A 251 -3.62 -2.93 7.84
C LEU A 251 -3.49 -1.44 7.49
N LYS A 252 -3.96 -0.55 8.36
CA LYS A 252 -4.01 0.91 8.13
C LYS A 252 -4.88 1.36 6.94
N CYS A 253 -5.84 0.54 6.53
CA CYS A 253 -6.84 0.86 5.50
C CYS A 253 -8.09 1.44 6.18
N TRP A 254 -7.94 2.65 6.71
CA TRP A 254 -8.90 3.24 7.63
C TRP A 254 -10.18 3.69 6.95
N GLU A 255 -10.12 4.14 5.70
CA GLU A 255 -11.32 4.53 4.94
C GLU A 255 -12.29 3.35 4.79
N GLN A 256 -11.76 2.18 4.38
CA GLN A 256 -12.55 0.96 4.29
C GLN A 256 -13.00 0.48 5.67
N ALA A 257 -12.17 0.63 6.70
CA ALA A 257 -12.55 0.28 8.07
C ALA A 257 -13.71 1.13 8.62
N VAL A 258 -13.76 2.43 8.29
CA VAL A 258 -14.91 3.30 8.64
C VAL A 258 -16.17 2.83 7.92
N ALA A 259 -16.08 2.58 6.62
CA ALA A 259 -17.22 2.09 5.84
C ALA A 259 -17.78 0.77 6.40
N ASP A 260 -16.91 -0.22 6.60
CA ASP A 260 -17.26 -1.52 7.17
C ASP A 260 -17.87 -1.40 8.57
N ALA A 261 -17.26 -0.58 9.43
CA ALA A 261 -17.74 -0.39 10.79
C ALA A 261 -19.12 0.26 10.83
N ASN A 262 -19.37 1.25 9.97
CA ASN A 262 -20.67 1.92 9.89
C ASN A 262 -21.75 1.00 9.32
N GLU A 263 -21.46 0.24 8.26
CA GLU A 263 -22.38 -0.75 7.68
C GLU A 263 -22.70 -1.89 8.66
N ALA A 264 -21.79 -2.19 9.58
CA ALA A 264 -22.01 -3.23 10.58
C ALA A 264 -22.89 -2.82 11.78
N ILE A 265 -23.38 -1.58 11.83
CA ILE A 265 -24.28 -1.07 12.87
C ILE A 265 -25.71 -1.51 12.54
N VAL A 266 -26.35 -2.22 13.47
CA VAL A 266 -27.73 -2.70 13.32
C VAL A 266 -28.70 -1.74 14.00
N PRO A 267 -29.70 -1.16 13.32
CA PRO A 267 -30.60 -0.14 13.90
C PRO A 267 -31.52 -0.65 15.02
N SER A 268 -31.88 -1.95 15.00
CA SER A 268 -32.96 -2.50 15.82
C SER A 268 -32.54 -3.82 16.49
N GLY A 269 -32.81 -3.99 17.79
CA GLY A 269 -32.60 -5.24 18.56
C GLY A 269 -31.62 -5.13 19.73
N ASP A 270 -31.39 -6.23 20.47
CA ASP A 270 -30.45 -6.33 21.59
C ASP A 270 -28.96 -6.44 21.13
N ALA A 271 -28.63 -5.68 20.08
CA ALA A 271 -27.30 -5.64 19.47
C ALA A 271 -26.38 -4.58 20.11
N SER A 272 -26.77 -3.99 21.25
CA SER A 272 -26.05 -2.88 21.91
C SER A 272 -24.55 -3.16 22.06
N ARG A 273 -24.19 -4.37 22.49
CA ARG A 273 -22.79 -4.80 22.64
C ARG A 273 -22.02 -4.86 21.30
N LEU A 274 -22.67 -5.32 20.23
CA LEU A 274 -22.05 -5.44 18.91
C LEU A 274 -21.93 -4.07 18.23
N ASN A 275 -22.96 -3.23 18.36
CA ASN A 275 -22.94 -1.85 17.89
C ASN A 275 -21.87 -1.02 18.62
N SER A 276 -21.69 -1.23 19.94
CA SER A 276 -20.60 -0.59 20.68
C SER A 276 -19.22 -0.91 20.07
N LYS A 277 -18.97 -2.17 19.66
CA LYS A 277 -17.73 -2.55 18.96
C LYS A 277 -17.61 -1.91 17.58
N ALA A 278 -18.70 -1.82 16.83
CA ALA A 278 -18.73 -1.17 15.52
C ALA A 278 -18.38 0.32 15.64
N TYR A 279 -19.06 1.06 16.53
CA TYR A 279 -18.75 2.45 16.83
C TYR A 279 -17.32 2.67 17.33
N TYR A 280 -16.81 1.79 18.19
CA TYR A 280 -15.42 1.86 18.64
C TYR A 280 -14.43 1.74 17.46
N ARG A 281 -14.67 0.81 16.53
CA ARG A 281 -13.83 0.62 15.34
C ARG A 281 -13.91 1.81 14.39
N ALA A 282 -15.11 2.33 14.13
CA ALA A 282 -15.31 3.57 13.37
C ALA A 282 -14.54 4.73 14.01
N GLY A 283 -14.63 4.89 15.33
CA GLY A 283 -13.89 5.93 16.05
C GLY A 283 -12.37 5.80 15.92
N CYS A 284 -11.83 4.57 16.02
CA CYS A 284 -10.41 4.31 15.82
C CYS A 284 -9.97 4.67 14.39
N ALA A 285 -10.70 4.23 13.38
CA ALA A 285 -10.36 4.48 11.99
C ALA A 285 -10.47 5.99 11.64
N SER A 286 -11.56 6.67 12.02
CA SER A 286 -11.72 8.11 11.83
C SER A 286 -10.63 8.93 12.55
N TYR A 287 -10.17 8.47 13.72
CA TYR A 287 -9.07 9.12 14.44
C TYR A 287 -7.77 9.08 13.62
N HIS A 288 -7.46 7.95 12.99
CA HIS A 288 -6.29 7.83 12.13
C HIS A 288 -6.43 8.62 10.82
N LEU A 289 -7.64 8.72 10.29
CA LEU A 289 -7.98 9.62 9.18
C LEU A 289 -7.94 11.11 9.57
N ARG A 290 -7.73 11.43 10.85
CA ARG A 290 -7.71 12.80 11.41
C ARG A 290 -9.05 13.52 11.33
N ASP A 291 -10.12 12.79 11.04
CA ASP A 291 -11.49 13.25 11.25
C ASP A 291 -11.86 13.07 12.73
N TYR A 292 -11.30 13.93 13.57
CA TYR A 292 -11.50 13.86 15.01
C TYR A 292 -12.95 14.18 15.40
N THR A 293 -13.69 14.90 14.56
CA THR A 293 -15.12 15.17 14.78
C THR A 293 -15.93 13.88 14.67
N ALA A 294 -15.76 13.14 13.57
CA ALA A 294 -16.39 11.83 13.41
C ALA A 294 -15.90 10.84 14.46
N ALA A 295 -14.59 10.80 14.74
CA ALA A 295 -14.03 9.93 15.77
C ALA A 295 -14.66 10.17 17.15
N ARG A 296 -14.84 11.43 17.54
CA ARG A 296 -15.49 11.81 18.80
C ARG A 296 -16.93 11.32 18.84
N ALA A 297 -17.69 11.53 17.77
CA ALA A 297 -19.09 11.10 17.69
C ALA A 297 -19.22 9.57 17.81
N SER A 298 -18.35 8.82 17.12
CA SER A 298 -18.34 7.35 17.19
C SER A 298 -17.93 6.84 18.57
N PHE A 299 -16.87 7.38 19.19
CA PHE A 299 -16.52 7.00 20.57
C PHE A 299 -17.61 7.38 21.58
N GLU A 300 -18.30 8.51 21.36
CA GLU A 300 -19.45 8.91 22.16
C GLU A 300 -20.65 7.96 22.02
N ALA A 301 -20.91 7.44 20.81
CA ALA A 301 -21.92 6.41 20.63
C ALA A 301 -21.50 5.09 21.32
N ALA A 302 -20.22 4.69 21.20
CA ALA A 302 -19.70 3.49 21.82
C ALA A 302 -19.81 3.50 23.36
N ARG A 303 -19.46 4.63 24.02
CA ARG A 303 -19.55 4.79 25.49
C ARG A 303 -20.99 4.76 26.00
N LYS A 304 -21.96 5.24 25.22
CA LYS A 304 -23.39 5.22 25.58
C LYS A 304 -23.94 3.79 25.61
N LEU A 305 -23.47 2.95 24.69
CA LEU A 305 -23.89 1.54 24.59
C LEU A 305 -23.15 0.62 25.56
N LYS A 306 -21.88 0.92 25.86
CA LYS A 306 -21.06 0.18 26.82
C LYS A 306 -20.37 1.16 27.77
N ALA A 307 -21.02 1.44 28.89
CA ALA A 307 -20.42 2.24 29.95
C ALA A 307 -19.16 1.57 30.52
N ASN A 308 -18.24 2.37 31.03
CA ASN A 308 -17.02 1.95 31.73
C ASN A 308 -16.01 1.15 30.87
N ASP A 309 -16.08 1.22 29.53
CA ASP A 309 -15.00 0.71 28.68
C ASP A 309 -13.78 1.65 28.75
N VAL A 310 -12.77 1.23 29.51
CA VAL A 310 -11.58 2.05 29.83
C VAL A 310 -10.86 2.54 28.57
N ASP A 311 -10.76 1.70 27.54
CA ASP A 311 -10.08 2.08 26.31
C ASP A 311 -10.89 3.05 25.45
N THR A 312 -12.20 2.82 25.31
CA THR A 312 -13.10 3.78 24.65
C THR A 312 -13.02 5.15 25.31
N GLU A 313 -13.09 5.21 26.64
CA GLU A 313 -13.01 6.48 27.38
C GLU A 313 -11.65 7.17 27.19
N ARG A 314 -10.56 6.39 27.23
CA ARG A 314 -9.20 6.88 26.95
C ARG A 314 -9.10 7.49 25.55
N LYS A 315 -9.60 6.80 24.52
CA LYS A 315 -9.57 7.27 23.13
C LYS A 315 -10.48 8.47 22.90
N TYR A 316 -11.65 8.50 23.55
CA TYR A 316 -12.54 9.66 23.54
C TYR A 316 -11.83 10.91 24.09
N LYS A 317 -11.26 10.84 25.30
CA LYS A 317 -10.50 11.97 25.91
C LYS A 317 -9.31 12.41 25.04
N ARG A 318 -8.58 11.45 24.46
CA ARG A 318 -7.49 11.74 23.52
C ARG A 318 -7.99 12.50 22.29
N THR A 319 -9.12 12.09 21.74
CA THR A 319 -9.77 12.76 20.59
C THR A 319 -10.19 14.19 20.92
N ILE A 320 -10.73 14.44 22.12
CA ILE A 320 -11.02 15.81 22.58
C ILE A 320 -9.75 16.68 22.60
N SER A 321 -8.62 16.11 23.03
CA SER A 321 -7.33 16.82 23.02
C SER A 321 -6.89 17.19 21.60
N ARG A 322 -7.06 16.28 20.63
CA ARG A 322 -6.78 16.55 19.19
C ARG A 322 -7.67 17.65 18.61
N ILE A 323 -8.94 17.67 18.97
CA ILE A 323 -9.87 18.74 18.54
C ILE A 323 -9.43 20.09 19.11
N LEU A 324 -9.04 20.14 20.40
CA LEU A 324 -8.55 21.37 21.02
C LEU A 324 -7.28 21.89 20.32
N GLU A 325 -6.36 20.98 19.99
CA GLU A 325 -5.16 21.30 19.19
C GLU A 325 -5.53 21.91 17.83
N GLN A 326 -6.42 21.26 17.06
CA GLN A 326 -6.87 21.77 15.74
C GLN A 326 -7.52 23.15 15.80
N GLN A 327 -8.29 23.41 16.86
CA GLN A 327 -9.05 24.66 17.00
C GLN A 327 -8.20 25.81 17.52
N THR A 328 -7.32 25.53 18.49
CA THR A 328 -6.66 26.58 19.27
C THR A 328 -5.17 26.72 19.01
N GLY A 329 -4.53 25.71 18.43
CA GLY A 329 -3.08 25.66 18.28
C GLY A 329 -2.34 25.63 19.62
N LYS A 330 -3.02 25.23 20.70
CA LYS A 330 -2.40 25.07 22.03
C LYS A 330 -1.75 23.69 22.11
N TYR A 331 -0.43 23.69 22.11
CA TYR A 331 0.39 22.50 22.26
C TYR A 331 1.31 22.65 23.46
N ASP A 332 1.53 21.56 24.19
CA ASP A 332 2.59 21.45 25.17
C ASP A 332 3.90 21.10 24.45
N LEU A 333 4.56 22.11 23.88
CA LEU A 333 5.75 21.92 23.04
C LEU A 333 6.92 21.30 23.81
N LEU A 334 7.05 21.58 25.11
CA LEU A 334 8.07 20.98 25.95
C LEU A 334 7.82 19.48 26.08
N ARG A 335 6.60 19.08 26.43
CA ARG A 335 6.22 17.66 26.51
C ARG A 335 6.31 16.96 25.16
N MET A 336 5.96 17.64 24.07
CA MET A 336 6.17 17.12 22.72
C MET A 336 7.65 16.84 22.47
N SER A 337 8.54 17.78 22.80
CA SER A 337 9.99 17.58 22.65
C SER A 337 10.49 16.40 23.49
N GLU A 338 10.09 16.31 24.75
CA GLU A 338 10.49 15.21 25.65
C GLU A 338 10.04 13.85 25.13
N THR A 339 8.77 13.73 24.74
CA THR A 339 8.21 12.47 24.23
C THR A 339 8.74 12.11 22.83
N GLY A 340 9.01 13.10 21.99
CA GLY A 340 9.60 12.93 20.67
C GLY A 340 11.08 12.50 20.73
N SER A 341 11.82 12.89 21.77
CA SER A 341 13.21 12.46 21.98
C SER A 341 13.36 11.04 22.57
N GLY A 342 12.25 10.38 22.92
CA GLY A 342 12.26 9.02 23.47
C GLY A 342 12.50 7.94 22.41
N LYS A 343 12.76 6.70 22.85
CA LYS A 343 13.08 5.54 21.99
C LYS A 343 12.07 5.25 20.85
N ILE A 344 10.82 5.72 20.95
CA ILE A 344 9.75 5.43 19.98
C ILE A 344 9.34 6.68 19.18
N GLY A 345 9.84 7.88 19.50
CA GLY A 345 9.80 9.13 18.71
C GLY A 345 8.48 9.62 18.07
N ARG A 346 7.38 8.88 18.17
CA ARG A 346 6.17 9.07 17.36
C ARG A 346 5.19 9.99 18.06
N LEU A 347 5.25 11.27 17.67
CA LEU A 347 4.32 12.28 18.15
C LEU A 347 2.91 12.01 17.65
N ASP A 348 1.96 12.10 18.57
CA ASP A 348 0.55 12.08 18.24
C ASP A 348 -0.11 13.36 18.69
N HIS A 349 -0.10 14.34 17.78
CA HIS A 349 -0.77 15.63 17.87
C HIS A 349 -1.44 15.92 16.53
N ALA A 350 -2.51 16.72 16.55
CA ALA A 350 -3.25 17.13 15.36
C ALA A 350 -2.59 18.33 14.66
N SER A 351 -2.87 18.51 13.37
CA SER A 351 -2.49 19.72 12.63
C SER A 351 -3.27 20.94 13.16
N TYR A 352 -2.69 22.14 13.06
CA TYR A 352 -3.33 23.43 13.31
C TYR A 352 -3.00 24.36 12.14
N SER A 353 -4.02 24.87 11.46
CA SER A 353 -3.86 25.77 10.31
C SER A 353 -4.90 26.90 10.28
N ALA A 354 -5.53 27.19 11.43
CA ALA A 354 -6.67 28.12 11.50
C ALA A 354 -6.34 29.56 11.04
N LYS A 355 -5.08 30.00 11.17
CA LYS A 355 -4.62 31.35 10.78
C LYS A 355 -4.19 31.46 9.32
N VAL A 356 -4.19 30.34 8.60
CA VAL A 356 -3.71 30.27 7.23
C VAL A 356 -4.77 29.65 6.31
N GLU A 357 -4.64 29.89 5.02
CA GLU A 357 -5.42 29.27 3.95
C GLU A 357 -4.51 28.95 2.77
N VAL A 358 -4.88 27.90 2.04
CA VAL A 358 -4.28 27.59 0.76
C VAL A 358 -5.05 28.33 -0.33
N LYS A 359 -4.36 29.10 -1.17
CA LYS A 359 -4.91 29.78 -2.36
C LYS A 359 -3.98 29.64 -3.55
N ASP A 360 -4.46 29.93 -4.75
CA ASP A 360 -3.60 30.03 -5.92
C ASP A 360 -2.67 31.25 -5.80
N SER A 361 -1.41 31.03 -6.15
CA SER A 361 -0.33 32.00 -6.18
C SER A 361 0.13 32.16 -7.62
N VAL A 362 0.03 33.39 -8.14
CA VAL A 362 0.31 33.70 -9.55
C VAL A 362 1.73 33.24 -9.91
N GLY A 363 1.83 32.31 -10.87
CA GLY A 363 3.09 31.76 -11.37
C GLY A 363 3.82 30.81 -10.42
N ARG A 364 3.22 30.41 -9.28
CA ARG A 364 3.86 29.57 -8.25
C ARG A 364 2.97 28.45 -7.69
N GLY A 365 1.87 28.12 -8.38
CA GLY A 365 0.94 27.07 -7.94
C GLY A 365 0.16 27.44 -6.68
N LYS A 366 -0.11 26.47 -5.80
CA LYS A 366 -0.80 26.73 -4.52
C LYS A 366 0.17 27.33 -3.49
N GLY A 367 -0.23 28.42 -2.86
CA GLY A 367 0.51 29.08 -1.77
C GLY A 367 -0.26 29.06 -0.45
N LEU A 368 0.47 29.23 0.65
CA LEU A 368 -0.09 29.39 2.00
C LEU A 368 -0.16 30.88 2.36
N PHE A 369 -1.35 31.38 2.65
CA PHE A 369 -1.62 32.80 2.89
C PHE A 369 -2.16 33.01 4.30
N ALA A 370 -1.78 34.13 4.92
CA ALA A 370 -2.31 34.52 6.23
C ALA A 370 -3.77 35.01 6.10
N LYS A 371 -4.66 34.51 6.96
CA LYS A 371 -6.05 34.99 7.11
C LYS A 371 -6.15 36.24 7.98
N GLN A 372 -5.14 36.48 8.81
CA GLN A 372 -5.14 37.54 9.81
C GLN A 372 -3.72 38.05 10.06
N LYS A 373 -3.60 39.24 10.66
CA LYS A 373 -2.32 39.76 11.16
C LYS A 373 -1.84 38.89 12.32
N MET A 374 -0.55 38.55 12.32
CA MET A 374 0.09 37.72 13.35
C MET A 374 1.28 38.48 13.95
N LYS A 375 1.53 38.28 15.24
CA LYS A 375 2.69 38.88 15.92
C LYS A 375 3.93 38.00 15.72
N ALA A 376 5.11 38.60 15.77
CA ALA A 376 6.36 37.85 15.80
C ALA A 376 6.36 36.88 17.01
N GLY A 377 6.75 35.63 16.78
CA GLY A 377 6.75 34.56 17.79
C GLY A 377 5.41 33.84 17.98
N GLU A 378 4.35 34.24 17.27
CA GLU A 378 3.06 33.55 17.33
C GLU A 378 3.07 32.25 16.51
N LEU A 379 2.40 31.20 17.01
CA LEU A 379 2.22 29.95 16.25
C LEU A 379 1.37 30.20 15.00
N ILE A 380 1.95 29.91 13.84
CA ILE A 380 1.32 30.07 12.52
C ILE A 380 0.61 28.78 12.10
N MET A 381 1.31 27.65 12.15
CA MET A 381 0.82 26.36 11.70
C MET A 381 1.55 25.21 12.42
N VAL A 382 0.86 24.09 12.59
CA VAL A 382 1.43 22.78 12.90
C VAL A 382 0.85 21.81 11.88
N GLU A 383 1.67 20.97 11.25
CA GLU A 383 1.17 19.96 10.31
C GLU A 383 1.63 18.58 10.76
N LYS A 384 0.68 17.65 10.90
CA LYS A 384 1.00 16.25 11.13
C LYS A 384 1.46 15.65 9.79
N ALA A 385 2.69 15.13 9.74
CA ALA A 385 3.22 14.51 8.52
C ALA A 385 2.26 13.45 7.95
N TYR A 386 2.02 13.45 6.65
CA TYR A 386 1.15 12.47 5.99
C TYR A 386 1.62 11.03 6.25
N CYS A 387 2.93 10.82 6.07
CA CYS A 387 3.65 9.59 6.42
C CYS A 387 5.02 9.97 6.99
N ALA A 388 5.57 9.13 7.87
CA ALA A 388 6.92 9.26 8.40
C ALA A 388 7.47 7.86 8.64
N ALA A 389 8.74 7.64 8.29
CA ALA A 389 9.44 6.40 8.54
C ALA A 389 10.63 6.64 9.49
N PHE A 390 10.88 5.67 10.35
CA PHE A 390 11.92 5.73 11.38
C PHE A 390 12.84 4.50 11.28
N ASP A 391 14.07 4.63 11.77
CA ASP A 391 15.08 3.57 11.66
C ASP A 391 14.75 2.31 12.48
N ASP A 392 13.82 2.41 13.44
CA ASP A 392 13.32 1.33 14.27
C ASP A 392 11.99 0.72 13.78
N ASP A 393 11.50 1.14 12.60
CA ASP A 393 10.32 0.54 11.98
C ASP A 393 10.59 -0.95 11.63
N GLU A 394 9.70 -1.85 12.05
CA GLU A 394 9.81 -3.30 11.79
C GLU A 394 9.93 -3.60 10.29
N GLY A 395 10.89 -4.47 9.94
CA GLY A 395 11.13 -4.87 8.54
C GLY A 395 11.93 -3.86 7.73
N TYR A 396 12.32 -2.72 8.32
CA TYR A 396 13.12 -1.71 7.67
C TYR A 396 14.52 -1.64 8.28
N SER A 397 15.52 -1.68 7.42
CA SER A 397 16.93 -1.44 7.78
C SER A 397 17.44 -0.23 7.01
N MET A 398 18.54 0.36 7.48
CA MET A 398 19.23 1.40 6.73
C MET A 398 19.49 0.91 5.29
N SER A 399 18.96 1.65 4.32
CA SER A 399 19.05 1.34 2.90
C SER A 399 19.75 2.45 2.14
N LEU A 400 20.43 2.09 1.07
CA LEU A 400 20.97 3.02 0.08
C LEU A 400 19.92 3.19 -1.03
N THR A 401 19.34 4.38 -1.14
CA THR A 401 18.37 4.73 -2.20
C THR A 401 19.09 5.49 -3.30
N LEU A 402 19.03 4.97 -4.53
CA LEU A 402 19.59 5.58 -5.72
C LEU A 402 18.46 6.05 -6.63
N ASP A 403 18.35 7.36 -6.85
CA ASP A 403 17.32 7.93 -7.73
C ASP A 403 17.90 8.33 -9.08
N LEU A 404 17.49 7.60 -10.13
CA LEU A 404 17.95 7.84 -11.49
C LEU A 404 17.33 9.10 -12.12
N ASN A 405 16.20 9.59 -11.60
CA ASN A 405 15.49 10.76 -12.11
C ASN A 405 16.19 12.04 -11.66
N THR A 406 16.50 12.13 -10.36
CA THR A 406 17.15 13.32 -9.76
C THR A 406 18.67 13.22 -9.71
N ASN A 407 19.24 12.05 -9.99
CA ASN A 407 20.67 11.73 -9.80
C ASN A 407 21.13 11.94 -8.36
N THR A 408 20.29 11.54 -7.40
CA THR A 408 20.59 11.67 -5.99
C THR A 408 20.81 10.31 -5.34
N VAL A 409 21.56 10.34 -4.24
CA VAL A 409 21.79 9.17 -3.39
C VAL A 409 21.43 9.56 -1.97
N ALA A 410 20.61 8.73 -1.32
CA ALA A 410 20.21 8.92 0.06
C ALA A 410 20.45 7.64 0.86
N THR A 411 20.91 7.79 2.10
CA THR A 411 21.08 6.69 3.05
C THR A 411 20.12 6.89 4.20
N GLY A 412 19.38 5.84 4.58
CA GLY A 412 18.47 5.88 5.74
C GLY A 412 17.12 5.20 5.44
N PRO A 413 16.03 5.65 6.10
CA PRO A 413 14.71 5.03 5.97
C PRO A 413 13.93 5.51 4.73
N HIS A 414 14.60 6.08 3.73
CA HIS A 414 13.95 6.65 2.53
C HIS A 414 13.16 5.60 1.74
N ALA A 415 13.72 4.39 1.56
CA ALA A 415 12.99 3.30 0.92
C ALA A 415 11.77 2.86 1.74
N ALA A 416 11.86 2.92 3.07
CA ALA A 416 10.75 2.63 3.97
C ALA A 416 9.64 3.66 3.85
N LEU A 417 10.01 4.94 3.80
CA LEU A 417 9.08 6.03 3.59
C LEU A 417 8.34 5.87 2.27
N LEU A 418 9.05 5.53 1.19
CA LEU A 418 8.45 5.28 -0.12
C LEU A 418 7.40 4.16 -0.07
N THR A 419 7.76 2.99 0.46
CA THR A 419 6.80 1.88 0.55
C THR A 419 5.62 2.21 1.45
N GLN A 420 5.85 2.85 2.60
CA GLN A 420 4.78 3.26 3.51
C GLN A 420 3.84 4.29 2.86
N LEU A 421 4.36 5.27 2.12
CA LEU A 421 3.57 6.25 1.37
C LEU A 421 2.67 5.57 0.34
N VAL A 422 3.23 4.64 -0.44
CA VAL A 422 2.47 3.90 -1.47
C VAL A 422 1.37 3.06 -0.83
N GLN A 423 1.70 2.27 0.21
CA GLN A 423 0.72 1.43 0.89
C GLN A 423 -0.38 2.26 1.56
N HIS A 424 -0.01 3.33 2.25
CA HIS A 424 -0.97 4.24 2.87
C HIS A 424 -1.94 4.83 1.86
N SER A 425 -1.42 5.26 0.69
CA SER A 425 -2.23 5.87 -0.36
C SER A 425 -3.15 4.85 -1.04
N ILE A 426 -2.71 3.61 -1.25
CA ILE A 426 -3.54 2.52 -1.77
C ILE A 426 -4.68 2.19 -0.80
N CYS A 427 -4.37 2.11 0.50
CA CYS A 427 -5.33 1.71 1.53
C CYS A 427 -6.30 2.81 1.95
N ASN A 428 -6.00 4.07 1.63
CA ASN A 428 -6.81 5.24 1.92
C ASN A 428 -6.93 6.10 0.66
N PRO A 429 -7.69 5.64 -0.36
CA PRO A 429 -7.71 6.24 -1.68
C PRO A 429 -8.15 7.71 -1.70
N VAL A 430 -9.03 8.16 -0.80
CA VAL A 430 -9.42 9.58 -0.71
C VAL A 430 -8.24 10.42 -0.21
N GLN A 431 -7.61 10.03 0.90
CA GLN A 431 -6.40 10.69 1.39
C GLN A 431 -5.23 10.61 0.41
N GLY A 432 -5.09 9.49 -0.31
CA GLY A 432 -4.09 9.30 -1.36
C GLY A 432 -4.29 10.27 -2.52
N ALA A 433 -5.53 10.43 -2.99
CA ALA A 433 -5.86 11.40 -4.03
C ALA A 433 -5.59 12.85 -3.58
N GLU A 434 -5.91 13.20 -2.33
CA GLU A 434 -5.57 14.51 -1.75
C GLU A 434 -4.05 14.74 -1.72
N PHE A 435 -3.28 13.74 -1.27
CA PHE A 435 -1.81 13.81 -1.24
C PHE A 435 -1.21 14.00 -2.63
N LEU A 436 -1.67 13.24 -3.63
CA LEU A 436 -1.22 13.36 -5.03
C LEU A 436 -1.63 14.69 -5.69
N SER A 437 -2.56 15.45 -5.09
CA SER A 437 -2.96 16.78 -5.55
C SER A 437 -2.05 17.91 -5.04
N LEU A 438 -1.10 17.60 -4.15
CA LEU A 438 -0.13 18.55 -3.61
C LEU A 438 0.88 18.99 -4.68
N HIS A 439 1.55 20.12 -4.42
CA HIS A 439 2.57 20.65 -5.32
C HIS A 439 3.83 19.77 -5.30
N ASP A 440 4.26 19.30 -6.46
CA ASP A 440 5.36 18.34 -6.67
C ASP A 440 6.62 18.96 -7.27
N SER A 441 6.68 20.29 -7.34
CA SER A 441 7.82 21.04 -7.93
C SER A 441 8.01 20.84 -9.43
N GLY A 442 6.94 20.55 -10.17
CA GLY A 442 6.97 20.47 -11.63
C GLY A 442 7.36 19.08 -12.16
N TYR A 443 7.11 18.04 -11.37
CA TYR A 443 7.21 16.65 -11.81
C TYR A 443 6.01 16.31 -12.73
N GLU A 444 6.25 15.61 -13.84
CA GLU A 444 5.16 15.06 -14.68
C GLU A 444 5.54 13.66 -15.18
N PRO A 445 5.10 12.62 -14.48
CA PRO A 445 3.78 12.01 -14.71
C PRO A 445 2.82 12.10 -13.50
N LYS A 446 1.51 11.93 -13.74
CA LYS A 446 0.46 11.98 -12.70
C LYS A 446 -0.70 11.02 -12.95
N SER A 447 -1.34 10.58 -11.87
CA SER A 447 -2.80 10.57 -11.70
C SER A 447 -3.19 10.05 -10.31
N GLY A 448 -4.00 10.81 -9.55
CA GLY A 448 -4.74 10.37 -8.35
C GLY A 448 -6.20 10.02 -8.63
N ALA A 449 -6.52 9.62 -9.87
CA ALA A 449 -7.86 9.21 -10.26
C ALA A 449 -8.29 7.94 -9.52
N LEU A 450 -9.57 7.88 -9.16
CA LEU A 450 -10.20 6.67 -8.67
C LEU A 450 -10.54 5.75 -9.85
N VAL A 451 -9.90 4.59 -9.91
CA VAL A 451 -10.00 3.63 -11.01
C VAL A 451 -10.09 2.22 -10.41
N ASP A 452 -11.06 1.42 -10.87
CA ASP A 452 -11.27 0.04 -10.41
C ASP A 452 -11.37 -0.09 -8.85
N ASN A 453 -12.03 0.88 -8.19
CA ASN A 453 -12.17 1.00 -6.73
C ASN A 453 -10.88 1.27 -5.94
N GLY A 454 -9.78 1.63 -6.62
CA GLY A 454 -8.55 2.09 -6.00
C GLY A 454 -8.15 3.47 -6.52
N VAL A 455 -7.12 4.07 -5.92
CA VAL A 455 -6.49 5.27 -6.46
C VAL A 455 -5.32 4.83 -7.34
N ALA A 456 -5.21 5.41 -8.54
CA ALA A 456 -3.98 5.30 -9.32
C ALA A 456 -2.85 5.95 -8.49
N ILE A 457 -1.79 5.21 -8.19
CA ILE A 457 -0.65 5.74 -7.44
C ILE A 457 0.53 5.86 -8.40
N ASP A 458 1.01 7.08 -8.56
CA ASP A 458 2.27 7.40 -9.22
C ASP A 458 3.39 7.28 -8.17
N VAL A 459 4.23 6.25 -8.31
CA VAL A 459 5.36 5.95 -7.42
C VAL A 459 6.68 6.50 -7.94
#